data_AF-A0A1E9DHF2-F1
#
_entry.id   AF-A0A1E9DHF2-F1
#
_cell.length_a   1.000
_cell.length_b   1.000
_cell.length_c   1.000
_cell.angle_alpha   90.00
_cell.angle_beta   90.00
_cell.angle_gamma   90.00
#
_symmetry.space_group_name_H-M   'P 1'
#
loop_
_entity.id
_entity.type
_entity.pdbx_description
1 polymer ?
#
loop_
_entity_poly.entity_id
_entity_poly.type
_entity_poly.pdbx_seq_one_letter_code
_entity_poly.pdbx_strand_id
1 'polypeptide(L)'
;MSFNITNKAFNKEFGIIDEEKKKTKKWNKRKQKYILKKQIYDRLTKMLNDGMSTSRNDDKHDSSATANNKIYSVTTYKTYKQQCYKFAEFLKENYPEIKKIQQVKTEHVNEYLKILTNQGLSAYSISTAKSAISKVLRTSSTNFIATPPRTRKSIKRSRYEANRDKHISEDLERKFSKITSSTGLRKKEMEAVRGVDLKEVNGQYYVKVRQGKGGKKRLALIMGKDKEETEEIINIFKEAG
;
A
#
# COMPACT_ATOMS: atom_id res chain seq x y z
N MET A 1 22.12 61.48 33.44
CA MET A 1 21.40 60.35 34.06
C MET A 1 20.08 60.16 33.32
N SER A 2 19.94 59.11 32.51
CA SER A 2 18.68 58.81 31.82
C SER A 2 17.73 58.10 32.79
N PHE A 3 16.65 58.77 33.18
CA PHE A 3 15.56 58.17 33.94
C PHE A 3 14.77 57.22 33.04
N ASN A 4 14.98 55.91 33.23
CA ASN A 4 14.10 54.88 32.70
C ASN A 4 12.78 54.90 33.49
N ILE A 5 11.85 55.77 33.10
CA ILE A 5 10.46 55.69 33.54
C ILE A 5 9.94 54.33 33.07
N THR A 6 9.58 53.48 34.02
CA THR A 6 9.19 52.10 33.75
C THR A 6 7.94 52.09 32.86
N ASN A 7 8.15 51.72 31.60
CA ASN A 7 7.20 51.51 30.50
C ASN A 7 5.96 50.64 30.83
N LYS A 8 5.83 50.14 32.05
CA LYS A 8 4.83 49.14 32.43
C LYS A 8 3.46 49.77 32.71
N ALA A 9 3.41 50.99 33.24
CA ALA A 9 2.16 51.71 33.49
C ALA A 9 1.55 52.24 32.19
N PHE A 10 2.36 52.94 31.37
CA PHE A 10 1.99 53.45 30.06
C PHE A 10 1.47 52.34 29.12
N ASN A 11 2.18 51.22 29.03
CA ASN A 11 1.78 50.11 28.16
C ASN A 11 0.55 49.33 28.67
N LYS A 12 0.17 49.49 29.95
CA LYS A 12 -1.05 48.91 30.53
C LYS A 12 -2.27 49.80 30.27
N GLU A 13 -2.11 51.12 30.36
CA GLU A 13 -3.16 52.12 30.14
C GLU A 13 -3.59 52.22 28.67
N PHE A 14 -2.64 52.07 27.73
CA PHE A 14 -2.92 52.00 26.29
C PHE A 14 -3.25 50.60 25.74
N GLY A 15 -3.39 49.58 26.61
CA GLY A 15 -3.80 48.21 26.20
C GLY A 15 -2.81 47.42 25.32
N ILE A 16 -1.60 47.95 25.09
CA ILE A 16 -0.58 47.39 24.18
C ILE A 16 -0.11 46.00 24.64
N ILE A 17 0.07 45.80 25.96
CA ILE A 17 0.45 44.50 26.55
C ILE A 17 -0.64 43.43 26.30
N ASP A 18 -1.91 43.83 26.32
CA ASP A 18 -3.04 42.91 26.13
C ASP A 18 -3.26 42.55 24.65
N GLU A 19 -2.93 43.45 23.72
CA GLU A 19 -2.91 43.15 22.28
C GLU A 19 -1.74 42.24 21.86
N GLU A 20 -0.53 42.47 22.38
CA GLU A 20 0.62 41.60 22.11
C GLU A 20 0.39 40.19 22.68
N LYS A 21 -0.16 40.09 23.89
CA LYS A 21 -0.60 38.82 24.49
C LYS A 21 -1.70 38.14 23.68
N LYS A 22 -2.67 38.90 23.14
CA LYS A 22 -3.74 38.36 22.25
C LYS A 22 -3.18 37.89 20.89
N LYS A 23 -2.25 38.63 20.27
CA LYS A 23 -1.58 38.26 19.00
C LYS A 23 -0.71 37.00 19.18
N THR A 24 0.06 36.91 20.26
CA THR A 24 0.85 35.70 20.59
C THR A 24 -0.04 34.50 20.95
N LYS A 25 -1.18 34.69 21.65
CA LYS A 25 -2.18 33.62 21.87
C LYS A 25 -2.83 33.13 20.57
N LYS A 26 -3.18 34.01 19.62
CA LYS A 26 -3.75 33.65 18.29
C LYS A 26 -2.72 32.93 17.41
N TRP A 27 -1.46 33.34 17.48
CA TRP A 27 -0.32 32.62 16.91
C TRP A 27 -0.13 31.24 17.57
N ASN A 28 -0.22 31.13 18.90
CA ASN A 28 -0.14 29.88 19.67
C ASN A 28 -1.34 28.93 19.43
N LYS A 29 -2.55 29.44 19.15
CA LYS A 29 -3.73 28.63 18.76
C LYS A 29 -3.65 28.14 17.30
N ARG A 30 -3.00 28.88 16.40
CA ARG A 30 -2.52 28.38 15.08
C ARG A 30 -1.39 27.33 15.24
N LYS A 31 -0.75 27.23 16.42
CA LYS A 31 0.53 26.56 16.68
C LYS A 31 0.47 25.07 17.03
N GLN A 32 -0.54 24.35 16.56
CA GLN A 32 -0.32 23.05 15.91
C GLN A 32 -1.68 22.53 15.46
N LYS A 33 -2.06 22.83 14.21
CA LYS A 33 -3.14 22.14 13.53
C LYS A 33 -2.75 20.66 13.41
N TYR A 34 -3.66 19.73 13.74
CA TYR A 34 -3.46 18.32 13.43
C TYR A 34 -3.42 18.18 11.91
N ILE A 35 -2.24 17.88 11.37
CA ILE A 35 -1.99 17.78 9.93
C ILE A 35 -1.41 16.41 9.56
N LEU A 36 -1.35 15.47 10.49
CA LEU A 36 -0.74 14.16 10.30
C LEU A 36 -1.31 13.42 9.08
N LYS A 37 -2.65 13.25 9.01
CA LYS A 37 -3.31 12.61 7.84
C LYS A 37 -3.03 13.35 6.52
N LYS A 38 -2.95 14.69 6.56
CA LYS A 38 -2.61 15.52 5.40
C LYS A 38 -1.17 15.26 4.95
N GLN A 39 -0.20 15.30 5.87
CA GLN A 39 1.21 15.02 5.56
C GLN A 39 1.41 13.59 5.03
N ILE A 40 0.70 12.61 5.59
CA ILE A 40 0.69 11.23 5.10
C ILE A 40 0.18 11.19 3.66
N TYR A 41 -0.96 11.85 3.39
CA TYR A 41 -1.53 11.94 2.05
C TYR A 41 -0.58 12.59 1.05
N ASP A 42 -0.03 13.75 1.40
CA ASP A 42 0.88 14.51 0.53
C ASP A 42 2.14 13.68 0.20
N ARG A 43 2.74 13.02 1.21
CA ARG A 43 3.90 12.13 1.01
C ARG A 43 3.56 10.96 0.10
N LEU A 44 2.50 10.21 0.40
CA LEU A 44 2.13 9.03 -0.40
C LEU A 44 1.73 9.39 -1.83
N THR A 45 1.06 10.52 -2.01
CA THR A 45 0.63 11.01 -3.34
C THR A 45 1.83 11.43 -4.16
N LYS A 46 2.81 12.15 -3.55
CA LYS A 46 4.08 12.44 -4.20
C LYS A 46 4.80 11.15 -4.64
N MET A 47 4.95 10.17 -3.73
CA MET A 47 5.60 8.89 -4.07
C MET A 47 4.87 8.15 -5.21
N LEU A 48 3.54 8.24 -5.26
CA LEU A 48 2.74 7.65 -6.33
C LEU A 48 3.01 8.37 -7.66
N ASN A 49 2.96 9.70 -7.70
CA ASN A 49 3.21 10.46 -8.92
C ASN A 49 4.63 10.21 -9.45
N ASP A 50 5.62 10.25 -8.57
CA ASP A 50 7.02 9.97 -8.90
C ASP A 50 7.20 8.53 -9.43
N GLY A 51 6.47 7.56 -8.86
CA GLY A 51 6.53 6.16 -9.26
C GLY A 51 5.68 5.78 -10.47
N MET A 52 4.62 6.53 -10.79
CA MET A 52 3.82 6.31 -12.01
C MET A 52 4.52 6.86 -13.25
N SER A 53 5.48 7.77 -13.07
CA SER A 53 6.27 8.38 -14.14
C SER A 53 7.45 7.49 -14.59
N THR A 54 7.77 6.43 -13.85
CA THR A 54 8.90 5.54 -14.13
C THR A 54 8.55 4.07 -13.97
N SER A 55 9.36 3.20 -14.58
CA SER A 55 9.26 1.76 -14.39
C SER A 55 9.97 1.33 -13.11
N ARG A 56 9.27 0.53 -12.29
CA ARG A 56 9.88 -0.09 -11.10
C ARG A 56 11.08 -0.97 -11.44
N ASN A 57 11.06 -1.59 -12.61
CA ASN A 57 12.15 -2.47 -13.02
C ASN A 57 13.42 -1.64 -13.23
N ASP A 58 13.27 -0.51 -13.90
CA ASP A 58 14.38 0.37 -14.27
C ASP A 58 14.97 1.03 -13.03
N ASP A 59 14.11 1.54 -12.13
CA ASP A 59 14.51 2.13 -10.84
C ASP A 59 15.18 1.12 -9.88
N LYS A 60 15.08 -0.19 -10.12
CA LYS A 60 15.83 -1.19 -9.32
C LYS A 60 17.25 -1.40 -9.81
N HIS A 61 17.50 -1.14 -11.10
CA HIS A 61 18.80 -1.32 -11.73
C HIS A 61 19.62 -0.03 -11.73
N ASP A 62 18.98 1.11 -11.49
CA ASP A 62 19.66 2.38 -11.25
C ASP A 62 20.12 2.50 -9.78
N SER A 63 21.43 2.46 -9.57
CA SER A 63 22.07 2.62 -8.26
C SER A 63 21.81 3.99 -7.60
N SER A 64 21.43 5.00 -8.40
CA SER A 64 21.09 6.35 -7.93
C SER A 64 19.60 6.49 -7.60
N ALA A 65 18.75 5.65 -8.19
CA ALA A 65 17.31 5.69 -7.96
C ALA A 65 16.96 5.11 -6.58
N THR A 66 16.44 5.95 -5.70
CA THR A 66 15.87 5.47 -4.45
C THR A 66 14.49 4.86 -4.73
N ALA A 67 14.42 3.63 -5.25
CA ALA A 67 13.15 2.90 -5.45
C ALA A 67 12.30 2.85 -4.16
N ASN A 68 12.96 2.97 -3.00
CA ASN A 68 12.32 3.09 -1.69
C ASN A 68 11.44 4.34 -1.53
N ASN A 69 11.70 5.41 -2.29
CA ASN A 69 10.94 6.66 -2.27
C ASN A 69 9.80 6.73 -3.29
N LYS A 70 9.53 5.67 -4.04
CA LYS A 70 8.47 5.64 -5.07
C LYS A 70 7.39 4.59 -4.77
N ILE A 71 6.17 4.82 -5.28
CA ILE A 71 5.07 3.87 -5.29
C ILE A 71 4.60 3.70 -6.74
N TYR A 72 4.73 2.49 -7.27
CA TYR A 72 4.49 2.17 -8.68
C TYR A 72 3.08 1.61 -8.96
N SER A 73 2.17 1.73 -7.99
CA SER A 73 0.83 1.15 -8.14
C SER A 73 -0.19 1.86 -7.26
N VAL A 74 -1.31 2.22 -7.87
CA VAL A 74 -2.49 2.76 -7.19
C VAL A 74 -2.98 1.82 -6.09
N THR A 75 -2.91 0.50 -6.28
CA THR A 75 -3.31 -0.48 -5.26
C THR A 75 -2.40 -0.40 -4.03
N THR A 76 -1.08 -0.32 -4.23
CA THR A 76 -0.12 -0.14 -3.13
C THR A 76 -0.37 1.18 -2.40
N TYR A 77 -0.60 2.27 -3.15
CA TYR A 77 -0.96 3.57 -2.57
C TYR A 77 -2.20 3.47 -1.68
N LYS A 78 -3.31 2.89 -2.17
CA LYS A 78 -4.56 2.73 -1.42
C LYS A 78 -4.35 1.94 -0.13
N THR A 79 -3.66 0.80 -0.21
CA THR A 79 -3.34 -0.02 0.96
C THR A 79 -2.49 0.75 1.96
N TYR A 80 -1.42 1.41 1.52
CA TYR A 80 -0.52 2.13 2.42
C TYR A 80 -1.20 3.32 3.06
N LYS A 81 -2.01 4.07 2.30
CA LYS A 81 -2.83 5.16 2.82
C LYS A 81 -3.74 4.68 3.93
N GLN A 82 -4.46 3.57 3.72
CA GLN A 82 -5.34 3.00 4.72
C GLN A 82 -4.59 2.59 5.99
N GLN A 83 -3.46 1.89 5.87
CA GLN A 83 -2.65 1.49 7.04
C GLN A 83 -2.13 2.70 7.81
N CYS A 84 -1.61 3.71 7.12
CA CYS A 84 -1.10 4.92 7.76
C CYS A 84 -2.22 5.76 8.39
N TYR A 85 -3.44 5.72 7.84
CA TYR A 85 -4.59 6.41 8.42
C TYR A 85 -5.06 5.77 9.71
N LYS A 86 -5.09 4.42 9.78
CA LYS A 86 -5.35 3.70 11.02
C LYS A 86 -4.31 4.01 12.09
N PHE A 87 -3.03 4.09 11.70
CA PHE A 87 -1.98 4.51 12.63
C PHE A 87 -2.14 5.98 13.07
N ALA A 88 -2.53 6.87 12.16
CA ALA A 88 -2.77 8.27 12.49
C ALA A 88 -3.99 8.47 13.42
N GLU A 89 -4.99 7.59 13.33
CA GLU A 89 -6.12 7.52 14.28
C GLU A 89 -5.65 7.05 15.64
N PHE A 90 -4.89 5.94 15.70
CA PHE A 90 -4.26 5.47 16.94
C PHE A 90 -3.45 6.58 17.64
N LEU A 91 -2.60 7.31 16.89
CA LEU A 91 -1.83 8.42 17.43
C LEU A 91 -2.73 9.56 17.92
N LYS A 92 -3.82 9.85 17.21
CA LYS A 92 -4.75 10.91 17.63
C LYS A 92 -5.45 10.57 18.95
N GLU A 93 -5.75 9.30 19.19
CA GLU A 93 -6.43 8.82 20.39
C GLU A 93 -5.50 8.70 21.60
N ASN A 94 -4.30 8.14 21.41
CA ASN A 94 -3.39 7.80 22.50
C ASN A 94 -2.32 8.88 22.74
N TYR A 95 -2.00 9.68 21.73
CA TYR A 95 -0.92 10.68 21.73
C TYR A 95 -1.36 12.00 21.06
N PRO A 96 -2.35 12.72 21.63
CA PRO A 96 -2.93 13.92 21.02
C PRO A 96 -1.94 15.09 20.84
N GLU A 97 -0.78 15.04 21.51
CA GLU A 97 0.35 15.95 21.31
C GLU A 97 1.09 15.72 19.98
N ILE A 98 0.98 14.53 19.39
CA ILE A 98 1.56 14.17 18.10
C ILE A 98 0.62 14.63 16.98
N LYS A 99 0.91 15.83 16.47
CA LYS A 99 0.06 16.50 15.47
C LYS A 99 0.68 16.50 14.08
N LYS A 100 1.98 16.19 13.98
CA LYS A 100 2.80 16.16 12.76
C LYS A 100 3.62 14.88 12.69
N ILE A 101 3.94 14.46 11.47
CA ILE A 101 4.72 13.26 11.20
C ILE A 101 6.14 13.30 11.81
N GLN A 102 6.74 14.49 11.91
CA GLN A 102 8.07 14.67 12.49
C GLN A 102 8.12 14.40 14.00
N GLN A 103 6.98 14.46 14.68
CA GLN A 103 6.89 14.18 16.12
C GLN A 103 6.75 12.68 16.40
N VAL A 104 6.50 11.86 15.37
CA VAL A 104 6.37 10.41 15.52
C VAL A 104 7.74 9.80 15.77
N LYS A 105 7.92 9.28 16.97
CA LYS A 105 9.08 8.48 17.38
C LYS A 105 8.86 6.98 17.18
N THR A 106 9.94 6.22 17.29
CA THR A 106 9.99 4.76 17.13
C THR A 106 9.10 4.04 18.15
N GLU A 107 9.00 4.55 19.36
CA GLU A 107 8.24 3.97 20.46
C GLU A 107 6.75 3.89 20.14
N HIS A 108 6.17 4.94 19.57
CA HIS A 108 4.74 4.96 19.19
C HIS A 108 4.43 3.95 18.08
N VAL A 109 5.36 3.74 17.15
CA VAL A 109 5.21 2.71 16.10
C VAL A 109 5.28 1.32 16.74
N ASN A 110 6.23 1.10 17.64
CA ASN A 110 6.41 -0.18 18.32
C ASN A 110 5.18 -0.56 19.16
N GLU A 111 4.62 0.38 19.89
CA GLU A 111 3.39 0.16 20.65
C GLU A 111 2.21 -0.18 19.74
N TYR A 112 2.03 0.56 18.65
CA TYR A 112 0.99 0.26 17.67
C TYR A 112 1.14 -1.17 17.11
N LEU A 113 2.36 -1.59 16.78
CA LEU A 113 2.63 -2.95 16.30
C LEU A 113 2.34 -4.02 17.37
N LYS A 114 2.57 -3.73 18.65
CA LYS A 114 2.17 -4.61 19.77
C LYS A 114 0.65 -4.74 19.83
N ILE A 115 -0.08 -3.64 19.73
CA ILE A 115 -1.56 -3.65 19.72
C ILE A 115 -2.09 -4.50 18.56
N LEU A 116 -1.57 -4.31 17.34
CA LEU A 116 -1.99 -5.12 16.19
C LEU A 116 -1.70 -6.63 16.38
N THR A 117 -0.61 -6.96 17.08
CA THR A 117 -0.25 -8.33 17.41
C THR A 117 -1.20 -8.91 18.47
N ASN A 118 -1.49 -8.15 19.52
CA ASN A 118 -2.41 -8.54 20.59
C ASN A 118 -3.86 -8.69 20.10
N GLN A 119 -4.26 -7.90 19.11
CA GLN A 119 -5.54 -8.04 18.41
C GLN A 119 -5.64 -9.32 17.54
N GLY A 120 -4.56 -10.11 17.43
CA GLY A 120 -4.56 -11.34 16.66
C GLY A 120 -4.60 -11.14 15.14
N LEU A 121 -4.20 -9.96 14.64
CA LEU A 121 -4.14 -9.73 13.19
C LEU A 121 -3.10 -10.65 12.53
N SER A 122 -3.34 -11.00 11.27
CA SER A 122 -2.40 -11.87 10.53
C SER A 122 -1.01 -11.23 10.41
N ALA A 123 0.04 -12.06 10.45
CA ALA A 123 1.43 -11.63 10.23
C ALA A 123 1.60 -10.81 8.95
N TYR A 124 0.83 -11.11 7.89
CA TYR A 124 0.83 -10.36 6.63
C TYR A 124 0.25 -8.96 6.79
N SER A 125 -0.83 -8.80 7.56
CA SER A 125 -1.45 -7.50 7.83
C SER A 125 -0.50 -6.62 8.64
N ILE A 126 0.08 -7.16 9.72
CA ILE A 126 1.02 -6.45 10.60
C ILE A 126 2.27 -6.02 9.81
N SER A 127 2.84 -6.94 9.01
CA SER A 127 4.00 -6.63 8.15
C SER A 127 3.69 -5.54 7.11
N THR A 128 2.46 -5.52 6.57
CA THR A 128 2.02 -4.47 5.64
C THR A 128 1.90 -3.11 6.34
N ALA A 129 1.31 -3.08 7.54
CA ALA A 129 1.22 -1.87 8.36
C ALA A 129 2.63 -1.32 8.69
N LYS A 130 3.52 -2.19 9.20
CA LYS A 130 4.92 -1.87 9.48
C LYS A 130 5.62 -1.26 8.26
N SER A 131 5.48 -1.89 7.08
CA SER A 131 6.10 -1.40 5.84
C SER A 131 5.55 -0.04 5.39
N ALA A 132 4.23 0.16 5.48
CA ALA A 132 3.59 1.42 5.10
C ALA A 132 4.03 2.57 6.01
N ILE A 133 4.03 2.35 7.32
CA ILE A 133 4.46 3.34 8.32
C ILE A 133 5.95 3.67 8.13
N SER A 134 6.81 2.65 7.99
CA SER A 134 8.25 2.81 7.72
C SER A 134 8.49 3.71 6.51
N LYS A 135 7.76 3.45 5.41
CA LYS A 135 7.91 4.19 4.16
C LYS A 135 7.50 5.65 4.31
N VAL A 136 6.38 5.91 4.99
CA VAL A 136 5.90 7.28 5.20
C VAL A 136 6.79 8.06 6.16
N LEU A 137 7.35 7.41 7.19
CA LEU A 137 8.33 7.98 8.10
C LEU A 137 9.73 8.14 7.49
N ARG A 138 9.99 7.51 6.33
CA ARG A 138 11.32 7.46 5.68
C ARG A 138 12.40 6.85 6.57
N THR A 139 12.02 5.81 7.30
CA THR A 139 12.93 5.05 8.17
C THR A 139 12.92 3.59 7.77
N SER A 140 14.00 2.86 8.09
CA SER A 140 14.05 1.42 7.86
C SER A 140 13.04 0.71 8.77
N SER A 141 12.38 -0.32 8.24
CA SER A 141 11.52 -1.18 9.03
C SER A 141 12.27 -1.96 10.11
N THR A 142 13.59 -2.12 9.96
CA THR A 142 14.45 -2.77 10.96
C THR A 142 14.55 -1.98 12.26
N ASN A 143 14.26 -0.68 12.23
CA ASN A 143 14.31 0.18 13.42
C ASN A 143 13.14 -0.09 14.37
N PHE A 144 12.11 -0.83 13.94
CA PHE A 144 10.94 -1.18 14.74
C PHE A 144 11.01 -2.63 15.22
N ILE A 145 10.27 -2.92 16.29
CA ILE A 145 10.16 -4.27 16.88
C ILE A 145 9.92 -5.36 15.83
N ALA A 146 10.49 -6.53 16.07
CA ALA A 146 10.20 -7.71 15.28
C ALA A 146 8.70 -8.02 15.34
N THR A 147 8.12 -8.32 14.19
CA THR A 147 6.71 -8.72 14.06
C THR A 147 6.65 -10.21 13.74
N PRO A 148 5.54 -10.91 14.02
CA PRO A 148 5.41 -12.34 13.75
C PRO A 148 5.84 -12.70 12.31
N PRO A 149 6.62 -13.77 12.12
CA PRO A 149 7.13 -14.14 10.80
C PRO A 149 6.00 -14.60 9.87
N ARG A 150 6.11 -14.25 8.59
CA ARG A 150 5.15 -14.68 7.56
C ARG A 150 5.50 -16.07 7.08
N THR A 151 4.73 -17.07 7.52
CA THR A 151 4.90 -18.46 7.07
C THR A 151 3.88 -18.83 6.00
N ARG A 152 4.18 -19.84 5.18
CA ARG A 152 3.21 -20.35 4.18
C ARG A 152 2.02 -21.04 4.87
N LYS A 153 2.28 -21.77 5.96
CA LYS A 153 1.28 -22.47 6.78
C LYS A 153 0.23 -21.54 7.39
N SER A 154 0.57 -20.28 7.68
CA SER A 154 -0.37 -19.31 8.27
C SER A 154 -1.31 -18.64 7.27
N ILE A 155 -1.17 -18.91 5.97
CA ILE A 155 -2.04 -18.35 4.93
C ILE A 155 -3.37 -19.10 4.95
N LYS A 156 -4.44 -18.43 5.39
CA LYS A 156 -5.81 -18.99 5.39
C LYS A 156 -6.59 -18.68 4.11
N ARG A 157 -6.31 -17.55 3.45
CA ARG A 157 -7.07 -17.10 2.27
C ARG A 157 -6.82 -18.01 1.06
N SER A 158 -7.89 -18.36 0.35
CA SER A 158 -7.84 -19.18 -0.87
C SER A 158 -7.15 -20.53 -0.65
N ARG A 159 -7.41 -21.15 0.51
CA ARG A 159 -6.94 -22.49 0.91
C ARG A 159 -8.07 -23.38 1.37
N TYR A 160 -9.08 -22.78 1.99
CA TYR A 160 -10.31 -23.41 2.43
C TYR A 160 -11.47 -22.68 1.77
N GLU A 161 -12.61 -23.37 1.70
CA GLU A 161 -13.87 -22.83 1.23
C GLU A 161 -14.23 -21.56 2.02
N ALA A 162 -14.61 -20.50 1.33
CA ALA A 162 -15.05 -19.26 1.94
C ALA A 162 -16.49 -18.96 1.56
N ASN A 163 -17.26 -18.35 2.48
CA ASN A 163 -18.66 -17.97 2.23
C ASN A 163 -18.89 -17.18 0.94
N ARG A 164 -17.88 -16.42 0.48
CA ARG A 164 -17.92 -15.63 -0.76
C ARG A 164 -17.86 -16.47 -2.03
N ASP A 165 -17.35 -17.70 -1.95
CA ASP A 165 -17.19 -18.59 -3.09
C ASP A 165 -18.55 -19.20 -3.51
N LYS A 166 -19.56 -19.15 -2.62
CA LYS A 166 -20.93 -19.65 -2.84
C LYS A 166 -21.76 -18.88 -3.88
N HIS A 167 -21.28 -17.75 -4.39
CA HIS A 167 -22.00 -16.93 -5.37
C HIS A 167 -21.66 -17.28 -6.83
N ILE A 168 -20.84 -18.30 -7.08
CA ILE A 168 -20.42 -18.74 -8.40
C ILE A 168 -21.00 -20.14 -8.62
N SER A 169 -21.57 -20.40 -9.81
CA SER A 169 -22.04 -21.75 -10.13
C SER A 169 -20.86 -22.72 -10.23
N GLU A 170 -21.07 -23.97 -9.81
CA GLU A 170 -20.03 -25.00 -9.83
C GLU A 170 -19.44 -25.19 -11.23
N ASP A 171 -20.27 -25.12 -12.27
CA ASP A 171 -19.84 -25.27 -13.66
C ASP A 171 -18.93 -24.12 -14.11
N LEU A 172 -19.25 -22.88 -13.73
CA LEU A 172 -18.45 -21.72 -14.07
C LEU A 172 -17.09 -21.75 -13.35
N GLU A 173 -17.11 -22.12 -12.08
CA GLU A 173 -15.88 -22.31 -11.30
C GLU A 173 -15.02 -23.43 -11.89
N ARG A 174 -15.62 -24.57 -12.25
CA ARG A 174 -14.93 -25.69 -12.90
C ARG A 174 -14.27 -25.25 -14.21
N LYS A 175 -15.00 -24.53 -15.06
CA LYS A 175 -14.48 -24.00 -16.34
C LYS A 175 -13.27 -23.09 -16.13
N PHE A 176 -13.37 -22.09 -15.24
CA PHE A 176 -12.25 -21.17 -14.99
C PHE A 176 -11.09 -21.84 -14.24
N SER A 177 -11.37 -22.78 -13.36
CA SER A 177 -10.35 -23.55 -12.65
C SER A 177 -9.51 -24.38 -13.61
N LYS A 178 -10.14 -25.06 -14.59
CA LYS A 178 -9.43 -25.74 -15.68
C LYS A 178 -8.53 -24.76 -16.43
N ILE A 179 -9.09 -23.70 -17.03
CA ILE A 179 -8.33 -22.71 -17.82
C ILE A 179 -7.14 -22.16 -17.03
N THR A 180 -7.35 -21.74 -15.77
CA THR A 180 -6.28 -21.15 -14.96
C THR A 180 -5.22 -22.16 -14.52
N SER A 181 -5.59 -23.41 -14.28
CA SER A 181 -4.66 -24.49 -13.96
C SER A 181 -3.83 -24.89 -15.17
N SER A 182 -4.44 -24.98 -16.36
CA SER A 182 -3.75 -25.40 -17.58
C SER A 182 -2.86 -24.32 -18.18
N THR A 183 -3.15 -23.03 -17.95
CA THR A 183 -2.41 -21.90 -18.54
C THR A 183 -1.54 -21.14 -17.54
N GLY A 184 -1.82 -21.27 -16.24
CA GLY A 184 -1.17 -20.48 -15.19
C GLY A 184 -1.41 -18.97 -15.30
N LEU A 185 -2.50 -18.55 -15.95
CA LEU A 185 -2.91 -17.15 -16.05
C LEU A 185 -3.43 -16.63 -14.70
N ARG A 186 -3.04 -15.40 -14.36
CA ARG A 186 -3.64 -14.68 -13.23
C ARG A 186 -4.98 -14.09 -13.64
N LYS A 187 -5.87 -13.82 -12.67
CA LYS A 187 -7.17 -13.17 -12.93
C LYS A 187 -7.10 -11.99 -13.92
N LYS A 188 -6.21 -11.02 -13.69
CA LYS A 188 -6.02 -9.88 -14.62
C LYS A 188 -5.47 -10.25 -15.98
N GLU A 189 -4.64 -11.29 -16.06
CA GLU A 189 -4.11 -11.79 -17.32
C GLU A 189 -5.26 -12.46 -18.10
N MET A 190 -6.08 -13.28 -17.44
CA MET A 190 -7.27 -13.93 -17.99
C MET A 190 -8.33 -12.93 -18.48
N GLU A 191 -8.60 -11.86 -17.71
CA GLU A 191 -9.49 -10.76 -18.13
C GLU A 191 -9.01 -10.02 -19.39
N ALA A 192 -7.71 -10.11 -19.73
CA ALA A 192 -7.10 -9.35 -20.82
C ALA A 192 -6.74 -10.20 -22.06
N VAL A 193 -6.75 -11.52 -21.95
CA VAL A 193 -6.44 -12.45 -23.05
C VAL A 193 -7.63 -12.55 -24.02
N ARG A 194 -7.34 -12.75 -25.30
CA ARG A 194 -8.32 -12.93 -26.39
C ARG A 194 -7.98 -14.17 -27.22
N GLY A 195 -8.91 -14.70 -28.02
CA GLY A 195 -8.65 -15.87 -28.89
C GLY A 195 -7.43 -15.70 -29.80
N VAL A 196 -7.28 -14.52 -30.41
CA VAL A 196 -6.12 -14.12 -31.23
C VAL A 196 -4.75 -14.19 -30.53
N ASP A 197 -4.74 -14.26 -29.18
CA ASP A 197 -3.52 -14.42 -28.40
C ASP A 197 -3.04 -15.88 -28.37
N LEU A 198 -3.82 -16.84 -28.88
CA LEU A 198 -3.41 -18.22 -29.10
C LEU A 198 -2.31 -18.29 -30.18
N LYS A 199 -1.26 -19.07 -29.92
CA LYS A 199 -0.13 -19.27 -30.81
C LYS A 199 0.27 -20.74 -30.80
N GLU A 200 0.41 -21.31 -31.98
CA GLU A 200 1.02 -22.62 -32.16
C GLU A 200 2.51 -22.44 -32.47
N VAL A 201 3.36 -23.16 -31.73
CA VAL A 201 4.81 -23.17 -31.89
C VAL A 201 5.27 -24.61 -31.75
N ASN A 202 5.84 -25.18 -32.81
CA ASN A 202 6.37 -26.56 -32.83
C ASN A 202 5.34 -27.62 -32.37
N GLY A 203 4.08 -27.50 -32.82
CA GLY A 203 3.00 -28.42 -32.45
C GLY A 203 2.48 -28.26 -31.02
N GLN A 204 2.91 -27.24 -30.29
CA GLN A 204 2.40 -26.90 -28.96
C GLN A 204 1.65 -25.57 -28.98
N TYR A 205 0.63 -25.45 -28.14
CA TYR A 205 -0.20 -24.25 -28.04
C TYR A 205 0.18 -23.40 -26.82
N TYR A 206 0.27 -22.10 -27.07
CA TYR A 206 0.62 -21.09 -26.09
C TYR A 206 -0.40 -19.95 -26.12
N VAL A 207 -0.63 -19.33 -24.96
CA VAL A 207 -1.37 -18.08 -24.82
C VAL A 207 -0.37 -16.92 -24.64
N LYS A 208 -0.42 -15.94 -25.53
CA LYS A 208 0.40 -14.73 -25.46
C LYS A 208 -0.10 -13.79 -24.36
N VAL A 209 0.66 -13.72 -23.27
CA VAL A 209 0.42 -12.76 -22.18
C VAL A 209 1.10 -11.45 -22.50
N ARG A 210 0.31 -10.42 -22.81
CA ARG A 210 0.78 -9.06 -23.14
C ARG A 210 1.27 -8.26 -21.92
N GLN A 211 0.62 -8.43 -20.78
CA GLN A 211 0.91 -7.69 -19.55
C GLN A 211 0.84 -8.62 -18.33
N GLY A 212 1.89 -9.44 -18.16
CA GLY A 212 2.03 -10.28 -16.99
C GLY A 212 2.43 -9.50 -15.74
N LYS A 213 2.64 -10.23 -14.64
CA LYS A 213 3.12 -9.63 -13.38
C LYS A 213 4.40 -8.78 -13.61
N GLY A 214 4.31 -7.51 -13.22
CA GLY A 214 5.41 -6.55 -13.38
C GLY A 214 5.59 -6.04 -14.82
N GLY A 215 4.58 -6.16 -15.67
CA GLY A 215 4.63 -5.72 -17.07
C GLY A 215 5.30 -6.71 -18.02
N LYS A 216 5.68 -7.90 -17.54
CA LYS A 216 6.42 -8.88 -18.32
C LYS A 216 5.54 -9.56 -19.38
N LYS A 217 6.01 -9.59 -20.63
CA LYS A 217 5.42 -10.39 -21.70
C LYS A 217 5.89 -11.84 -21.57
N ARG A 218 5.02 -12.81 -21.84
CA ARG A 218 5.38 -14.24 -21.89
C ARG A 218 4.46 -15.02 -22.83
N LEU A 219 4.94 -16.13 -23.36
CA LEU A 219 4.11 -17.20 -23.91
C LEU A 219 3.82 -18.19 -22.80
N ALA A 220 2.55 -18.38 -22.45
CA ALA A 220 2.12 -19.34 -21.46
C ALA A 220 1.70 -20.63 -22.16
N LEU A 221 2.48 -21.70 -21.99
CA LEU A 221 2.15 -23.02 -22.53
C LEU A 221 0.82 -23.49 -21.96
N ILE A 222 -0.05 -24.05 -22.83
CA ILE A 222 -1.28 -24.71 -22.42
C ILE A 222 -0.95 -26.17 -22.12
N MET A 223 -1.10 -26.59 -20.86
CA MET A 223 -0.97 -27.99 -20.46
C MET A 223 -2.11 -28.37 -19.51
N GLY A 224 -3.09 -29.11 -20.01
CA GLY A 224 -4.11 -29.73 -19.18
C GLY A 224 -3.57 -30.90 -18.36
N LYS A 225 -4.42 -31.48 -17.52
CA LYS A 225 -4.09 -32.71 -16.78
C LYS A 225 -3.77 -33.88 -17.72
N ASP A 226 -4.47 -33.94 -18.85
CA ASP A 226 -4.33 -34.94 -19.90
C ASP A 226 -4.48 -34.29 -21.30
N LYS A 227 -4.41 -35.11 -22.35
CA LYS A 227 -4.50 -34.64 -23.74
C LYS A 227 -5.89 -34.07 -24.06
N GLU A 228 -6.94 -34.72 -23.57
CA GLU A 228 -8.33 -34.31 -23.79
C GLU A 228 -8.60 -32.92 -23.19
N GLU A 229 -8.19 -32.69 -21.93
CA GLU A 229 -8.32 -31.39 -21.29
C GLU A 229 -7.48 -30.33 -22.03
N THR A 230 -6.28 -30.69 -22.51
CA THR A 230 -5.45 -29.75 -23.28
C THR A 230 -6.15 -29.31 -24.56
N GLU A 231 -6.74 -30.25 -25.30
CA GLU A 231 -7.51 -29.98 -26.51
C GLU A 231 -8.78 -29.17 -26.23
N GLU A 232 -9.51 -29.48 -25.15
CA GLU A 232 -10.66 -28.70 -24.67
C GLU A 232 -10.28 -27.23 -24.47
N ILE A 233 -9.19 -26.96 -23.75
CA ILE A 233 -8.72 -25.59 -23.50
C ILE A 233 -8.29 -24.89 -24.79
N ILE A 234 -7.59 -25.59 -25.70
CA ILE A 234 -7.20 -25.03 -27.00
C ILE A 234 -8.44 -24.63 -27.81
N ASN A 235 -9.46 -25.48 -27.84
CA ASN A 235 -10.71 -25.22 -28.56
C ASN A 235 -11.46 -24.02 -27.99
N ILE A 236 -11.50 -23.87 -26.66
CA ILE A 236 -12.06 -22.66 -26.02
C ILE A 236 -11.38 -21.39 -26.54
N PHE A 237 -10.05 -21.39 -26.70
CA PHE A 237 -9.34 -20.23 -27.24
C PHE A 237 -9.60 -20.02 -28.74
N LYS A 238 -9.70 -21.10 -29.53
CA LYS A 238 -10.02 -21.02 -30.97
C LYS A 238 -11.43 -20.47 -31.22
N GLU A 239 -12.42 -20.92 -30.44
CA GLU A 239 -13.80 -20.42 -30.54
C GLU A 239 -13.93 -18.96 -30.13
N ALA A 240 -13.04 -18.49 -29.25
CA ALA A 240 -13.03 -17.11 -28.77
C ALA A 240 -12.39 -16.09 -29.74
N GLY A 241 -11.85 -16.52 -30.89
CA GLY A 241 -11.38 -15.62 -31.95
C GLY A 241 -10.29 -16.15 -32.85
#